data_AF-A0A8H6D166-F1
#
_entry.id   AF-A0A8H6D166-F1
#
_cell.length_a   1.000
_cell.length_b   1.000
_cell.length_c   1.000
_cell.angle_alpha   90.00
_cell.angle_beta   90.00
_cell.angle_gamma   90.00
#
_symmetry.space_group_name_H-M   'P 1'
#
loop_
_entity.id
_entity.type
_entity.pdbx_description
1 polymer ?
#
loop_
_entity_poly.entity_id
_entity_poly.type
_entity_poly.pdbx_seq_one_letter_code
_entity_poly.pdbx_strand_id
1 'polypeptide(L)'
;MGILRLRPRRSALMQTLPLRPLQPPMHNVNGGRTSRLQHHRHGSRDRDVAYRENSHDNASESSGDESCCEDISARWKNSTLLYDPRIQIARQHLLPVARAQLDEFLSQAYPSPPHHQQTQQERVDECDWVMPTNFAFISYSEFRPSNDPFVIISPAGGHSRYQCPFHASNPNKYSACLIDHELHSIKSVKRHVKRHHARPPYCPRCSKTFGNVSKCDRHILEKRCRTESLRIPDGINFYQRGKISKKDNPQLSDERRWERMYKIIFPGAESCPSPYLDSGVGLAVSMARDFWRMRGTEVISEFLAGQNWQPFGQGDAHTVLYELVMFDLISQVVEEA
;
A
#
# COMPACT_ATOMS: atom_id res chain seq x y z
N MET A 1 39.14 -8.89 46.23
CA MET A 1 39.78 -8.28 45.06
C MET A 1 38.91 -7.14 44.54
N GLY A 2 39.35 -5.91 44.83
CA GLY A 2 38.99 -4.62 44.21
C GLY A 2 37.56 -4.30 43.75
N ILE A 3 36.78 -3.62 44.58
CA ILE A 3 35.88 -2.55 44.11
C ILE A 3 36.19 -1.31 44.96
N LEU A 4 36.91 -0.37 44.36
CA LEU A 4 37.16 0.95 44.93
C LEU A 4 36.31 1.98 44.18
N ARG A 5 35.94 3.00 44.97
CA ARG A 5 35.58 4.37 44.60
C ARG A 5 34.09 4.69 44.49
N LEU A 6 33.60 5.83 44.96
CA LEU A 6 33.92 6.77 46.05
C LEU A 6 32.70 7.73 46.06
N ARG A 7 32.34 8.24 47.23
CA ARG A 7 31.20 9.15 47.48
C ARG A 7 31.44 10.60 46.97
N PRO A 8 30.41 11.46 46.96
CA PRO A 8 30.24 12.56 46.00
C PRO A 8 30.83 13.91 46.46
N ARG A 9 31.01 14.84 45.51
CA ARG A 9 31.37 16.25 45.76
C ARG A 9 30.20 17.18 45.41
N ARG A 10 29.91 18.14 46.31
CA ARG A 10 28.87 19.17 46.22
C ARG A 10 29.34 20.44 45.47
N SER A 11 28.36 21.06 44.82
CA SER A 11 28.06 22.49 44.58
C SER A 11 29.06 23.44 43.93
N ALA A 12 28.57 24.10 42.86
CA ALA A 12 28.66 25.55 42.69
C ALA A 12 27.46 26.07 41.85
N LEU A 13 26.76 27.08 42.38
CA LEU A 13 25.71 27.89 41.75
C LEU A 13 26.36 29.06 41.00
N MET A 14 25.93 29.38 39.78
CA MET A 14 25.98 30.74 39.20
C MET A 14 24.89 30.91 38.12
N GLN A 15 23.84 31.60 38.54
CA GLN A 15 23.02 32.66 37.92
C GLN A 15 22.84 32.82 36.38
N THR A 16 21.62 33.31 36.12
CA THR A 16 20.82 33.59 34.91
C THR A 16 21.25 34.78 34.05
N LEU A 17 20.98 34.74 32.72
CA LEU A 17 20.04 35.61 31.96
C LEU A 17 20.25 35.53 30.42
N PRO A 18 19.24 35.87 29.58
CA PRO A 18 19.08 35.39 28.19
C PRO A 18 19.54 36.39 27.12
N LEU A 19 19.89 35.88 25.93
CA LEU A 19 20.19 36.70 24.74
C LEU A 19 19.14 36.50 23.63
N ARG A 20 18.60 37.63 23.20
CA ARG A 20 17.54 37.86 22.21
C ARG A 20 18.12 37.87 20.77
N PRO A 21 17.32 37.59 19.72
CA PRO A 21 17.81 37.46 18.34
C PRO A 21 18.06 38.81 17.64
N LEU A 22 19.13 38.84 16.83
CA LEU A 22 19.49 39.94 15.91
C LEU A 22 18.91 39.69 14.51
N GLN A 23 18.12 40.64 13.99
CA GLN A 23 17.82 40.82 12.56
C GLN A 23 18.75 41.90 11.98
N PRO A 24 19.02 41.85 10.66
CA PRO A 24 19.32 43.08 9.90
C PRO A 24 18.58 43.10 8.52
N PRO A 25 18.69 44.16 7.69
CA PRO A 25 17.69 45.22 7.63
C PRO A 25 17.03 45.37 6.24
N MET A 26 15.95 46.13 6.22
CA MET A 26 15.30 46.67 5.02
C MET A 26 16.07 47.89 4.48
N HIS A 27 16.29 47.95 3.16
CA HIS A 27 16.43 49.21 2.44
C HIS A 27 15.62 49.14 1.15
N ASN A 28 14.81 50.18 0.97
CA ASN A 28 13.95 50.46 -0.18
C ASN A 28 14.55 51.66 -0.92
N VAL A 29 14.77 51.60 -2.23
CA VAL A 29 14.78 52.78 -3.12
C VAL A 29 14.28 52.40 -4.53
N ASN A 30 13.21 53.09 -4.89
CA ASN A 30 12.61 53.40 -6.19
C ASN A 30 13.42 53.25 -7.50
N GLY A 31 12.68 52.82 -8.54
CA GLY A 31 12.34 53.70 -9.68
C GLY A 31 13.03 53.42 -11.02
N GLY A 32 12.22 53.36 -12.10
CA GLY A 32 12.71 53.71 -13.44
C GLY A 32 12.30 52.80 -14.61
N ARG A 33 11.21 53.19 -15.26
CA ARG A 33 10.66 52.80 -16.56
C ARG A 33 11.64 52.80 -17.77
N THR A 34 11.15 52.16 -18.86
CA THR A 34 11.56 52.22 -20.29
C THR A 34 12.67 51.22 -20.69
N SER A 35 12.75 50.61 -21.87
CA SER A 35 11.99 50.73 -23.11
C SER A 35 12.07 49.45 -23.95
N ARG A 36 11.12 49.36 -24.88
CA ARG A 36 10.88 48.38 -25.94
C ARG A 36 11.89 48.57 -27.07
N LEU A 37 12.51 47.50 -27.59
CA LEU A 37 13.13 47.47 -28.93
C LEU A 37 12.85 46.13 -29.63
N GLN A 38 12.12 46.23 -30.74
CA GLN A 38 11.99 45.23 -31.81
C GLN A 38 13.05 45.49 -32.89
N HIS A 39 13.05 44.64 -33.93
CA HIS A 39 13.83 44.63 -35.20
C HIS A 39 15.00 43.63 -35.17
N HIS A 40 15.30 42.84 -36.21
CA HIS A 40 14.66 42.53 -37.49
C HIS A 40 15.26 41.21 -38.03
N ARG A 41 14.54 40.56 -38.95
CA ARG A 41 14.94 39.42 -39.78
C ARG A 41 16.15 39.70 -40.69
N HIS A 42 16.99 38.69 -40.90
CA HIS A 42 17.62 38.27 -42.17
C HIS A 42 17.95 36.77 -41.98
N GLY A 43 17.65 35.80 -42.85
CA GLY A 43 17.52 35.81 -44.29
C GLY A 43 18.79 35.22 -44.93
N SER A 44 19.00 33.90 -44.87
CA SER A 44 19.92 33.22 -45.79
C SER A 44 19.50 31.76 -46.02
N ARG A 45 19.30 31.43 -47.29
CA ARG A 45 19.08 30.09 -47.84
C ARG A 45 20.45 29.50 -48.14
N ASP A 46 20.72 28.27 -47.73
CA ASP A 46 21.44 27.34 -48.59
C ASP A 46 21.16 25.87 -48.23
N ARG A 47 21.34 25.04 -49.24
CA ARG A 47 20.67 23.76 -49.53
C ARG A 47 21.10 22.53 -48.70
N ASP A 48 20.08 21.70 -48.44
CA ASP A 48 20.01 20.24 -48.58
C ASP A 48 21.13 19.34 -48.01
N VAL A 49 20.86 18.73 -46.85
CA VAL A 49 21.03 17.27 -46.65
C VAL A 49 19.84 16.76 -45.83
N ALA A 50 19.01 15.93 -46.46
CA ALA A 50 17.84 15.32 -45.84
C ALA A 50 18.25 14.38 -44.70
N TYR A 51 18.10 14.84 -43.46
CA TYR A 51 18.04 13.95 -42.29
C TYR A 51 16.56 13.69 -42.00
N ARG A 52 16.19 12.42 -42.07
CA ARG A 52 14.83 11.91 -41.87
C ARG A 52 14.43 12.21 -40.43
N GLU A 53 13.66 13.28 -40.21
CA GLU A 53 13.03 13.56 -38.92
C GLU A 53 12.02 12.45 -38.64
N ASN A 54 12.40 11.51 -37.77
CA ASN A 54 11.41 10.79 -36.98
C ASN A 54 10.75 11.84 -36.11
N SER A 55 9.49 12.16 -36.43
CA SER A 55 8.56 12.84 -35.56
C SER A 55 8.55 12.09 -34.23
N HIS A 56 9.37 12.53 -33.29
CA HIS A 56 9.16 12.22 -31.89
C HIS A 56 7.86 12.94 -31.56
N ASP A 57 6.78 12.18 -31.62
CA ASP A 57 5.52 12.56 -31.00
C ASP A 57 5.86 12.96 -29.57
N ASN A 58 5.92 14.27 -29.37
CA ASN A 58 5.86 14.91 -28.08
C ASN A 58 4.50 14.49 -27.53
N ALA A 59 4.47 13.33 -26.88
CA ALA A 59 3.44 12.97 -25.94
C ALA A 59 3.51 14.04 -24.87
N SER A 60 2.74 15.09 -25.10
CA SER A 60 2.36 16.08 -24.11
C SER A 60 1.98 15.28 -22.88
N GLU A 61 2.85 15.31 -21.87
CA GLU A 61 2.55 14.78 -20.55
C GLU A 61 1.39 15.64 -20.05
N SER A 62 0.18 15.19 -20.37
CA SER A 62 -1.04 15.68 -19.79
C SER A 62 -0.92 15.42 -18.30
N SER A 63 -0.50 16.45 -17.57
CA SER A 63 -0.55 16.58 -16.12
C SER A 63 -1.99 16.66 -15.59
N GLY A 64 -2.98 16.38 -16.43
CA GLY A 64 -4.37 16.28 -16.05
C GLY A 64 -4.68 14.90 -15.49
N ASP A 65 -4.86 14.83 -14.17
CA ASP A 65 -5.73 13.91 -13.43
C ASP A 65 -5.15 13.04 -12.28
N GLU A 66 -4.10 13.45 -11.57
CA GLU A 66 -3.99 13.03 -10.15
C GLU A 66 -4.92 13.90 -9.28
N SER A 67 -6.21 13.94 -9.67
CA SER A 67 -7.26 14.69 -8.98
C SER A 67 -7.84 13.85 -7.85
N CYS A 68 -7.48 14.23 -6.62
CA CYS A 68 -8.30 14.23 -5.39
C CYS A 68 -9.12 12.97 -5.03
N CYS A 69 -8.65 11.76 -5.31
CA CYS A 69 -9.00 10.62 -4.47
C CYS A 69 -7.87 10.37 -3.47
N GLU A 70 -7.78 11.22 -2.45
CA GLU A 70 -7.18 10.78 -1.19
C GLU A 70 -7.89 9.49 -0.81
N ASP A 71 -7.10 8.49 -0.44
CA ASP A 71 -7.64 7.23 0.04
C ASP A 71 -8.38 7.56 1.34
N ILE A 72 -9.72 7.66 1.30
CA ILE A 72 -10.54 8.09 2.45
C ILE A 72 -10.23 7.20 3.67
N SER A 73 -9.91 5.93 3.41
CA SER A 73 -9.45 4.94 4.39
C SER A 73 -8.14 5.31 5.09
N ALA A 74 -7.32 6.22 4.57
CA ALA A 74 -6.08 6.67 5.20
C ALA A 74 -6.19 8.05 5.88
N ARG A 75 -7.34 8.73 5.80
CA ARG A 75 -7.52 10.09 6.35
C ARG A 75 -7.30 10.13 7.87
N TRP A 76 -7.64 9.06 8.58
CA TRP A 76 -7.43 8.95 10.02
C TRP A 76 -5.94 9.04 10.41
N LYS A 77 -5.01 8.65 9.53
CA LYS A 77 -3.56 8.73 9.76
C LYS A 77 -3.04 10.18 9.90
N ASN A 78 -3.82 11.17 9.45
CA ASN A 78 -3.50 12.58 9.61
C ASN A 78 -4.29 13.26 10.75
N SER A 79 -5.09 12.50 11.50
CA SER A 79 -5.93 13.03 12.56
C SER A 79 -5.10 13.41 13.79
N THR A 80 -5.38 14.56 14.39
CA THR A 80 -4.79 14.96 15.69
C THR A 80 -5.25 14.06 16.83
N LEU A 81 -6.41 13.41 16.67
CA LEU A 81 -6.99 12.48 17.65
C LEU A 81 -6.19 11.19 17.79
N LEU A 82 -5.26 10.90 16.87
CA LEU A 82 -4.34 9.77 16.99
C LEU A 82 -3.58 9.77 18.32
N TYR A 83 -3.34 10.94 18.91
CA TYR A 83 -2.58 11.07 20.15
C TYR A 83 -3.45 11.44 21.36
N ASP A 84 -4.79 11.44 21.22
CA ASP A 84 -5.68 11.68 22.37
C ASP A 84 -5.48 10.56 23.40
N PRO A 85 -5.10 10.88 24.66
CA PRO A 85 -4.84 9.86 25.68
C PRO A 85 -6.03 8.94 25.92
N ARG A 86 -7.27 9.43 25.82
CA ARG A 86 -8.48 8.62 26.04
C ARG A 86 -8.64 7.59 24.93
N ILE A 87 -8.38 7.98 23.68
CA ILE A 87 -8.43 7.06 22.53
C ILE A 87 -7.33 6.00 22.67
N GLN A 88 -6.12 6.38 23.08
CA GLN A 88 -5.03 5.42 23.26
C GLN A 88 -5.29 4.42 24.40
N ILE A 89 -5.84 4.87 25.53
CA ILE A 89 -6.21 3.96 26.62
C ILE A 89 -7.36 3.04 26.15
N ALA A 90 -8.39 3.58 25.48
CA ALA A 90 -9.49 2.77 24.94
C ALA A 90 -8.97 1.71 23.95
N ARG A 91 -8.12 2.10 23.00
CA ARG A 91 -7.46 1.22 22.03
C ARG A 91 -6.71 0.07 22.72
N GLN A 92 -5.93 0.36 23.76
CA GLN A 92 -5.16 -0.62 24.50
C GLN A 92 -6.04 -1.70 25.17
N HIS A 93 -7.19 -1.31 25.73
CA HIS A 93 -8.10 -2.24 26.40
C HIS A 93 -9.06 -2.94 25.44
N LEU A 94 -9.42 -2.28 24.34
CA LEU A 94 -10.33 -2.82 23.33
C LEU A 94 -9.65 -3.86 22.44
N LEU A 95 -8.36 -3.69 22.11
CA LEU A 95 -7.65 -4.57 21.19
C LEU A 95 -7.67 -6.06 21.61
N PRO A 96 -7.39 -6.44 22.88
CA PRO A 96 -7.52 -7.83 23.32
C PRO A 96 -8.94 -8.39 23.21
N VAL A 97 -9.96 -7.55 23.45
CA VAL A 97 -11.37 -7.95 23.33
C VAL A 97 -11.71 -8.20 21.86
N ALA A 98 -11.32 -7.28 20.97
CA ALA A 98 -11.48 -7.42 19.53
C ALA A 98 -10.77 -8.67 19.00
N ARG A 99 -9.57 -8.96 19.53
CA ARG A 99 -8.81 -10.15 19.14
C ARG A 99 -9.50 -11.44 19.56
N ALA A 100 -9.94 -11.55 20.80
CA ALA A 100 -10.65 -12.74 21.26
C ALA A 100 -11.93 -13.01 20.44
N GLN A 101 -12.68 -11.96 20.09
CA GLN A 101 -13.86 -12.09 19.23
C GLN A 101 -13.51 -12.45 17.78
N LEU A 102 -12.38 -11.97 17.26
CA LEU A 102 -11.88 -12.41 15.95
C LEU A 102 -11.53 -13.90 15.99
N ASP A 103 -10.79 -14.36 17.01
CA ASP A 103 -10.40 -15.78 17.10
C ASP A 103 -11.64 -16.69 17.19
N GLU A 104 -12.66 -16.30 17.96
CA GLU A 104 -13.94 -16.97 17.99
C GLU A 104 -14.61 -17.00 16.61
N PHE A 105 -14.69 -15.84 15.93
CA PHE A 105 -15.23 -15.74 14.57
C PHE A 105 -14.50 -16.65 13.57
N LEU A 106 -13.16 -16.68 13.61
CA LEU A 106 -12.35 -17.52 12.73
C LEU A 106 -12.57 -19.01 13.01
N SER A 107 -12.69 -19.41 14.28
CA SER A 107 -12.98 -20.81 14.64
C SER A 107 -14.34 -21.31 14.17
N GLN A 108 -15.35 -20.43 14.13
CA GLN A 108 -16.69 -20.75 13.64
C GLN A 108 -16.75 -20.75 12.10
N ALA A 109 -15.94 -19.90 11.46
CA ALA A 109 -15.86 -19.79 10.00
C ALA A 109 -15.01 -20.89 9.34
N TYR A 110 -14.19 -21.63 10.10
CA TYR A 110 -13.32 -22.69 9.58
C TYR A 110 -13.40 -23.98 10.43
N PRO A 111 -14.22 -24.98 10.05
CA PRO A 111 -14.07 -26.31 10.63
C PRO A 111 -12.70 -26.86 10.22
N SER A 112 -11.92 -27.35 11.18
CA SER A 112 -10.53 -27.81 10.98
C SER A 112 -10.35 -28.71 9.75
N PRO A 113 -9.27 -28.55 8.94
CA PRO A 113 -9.02 -29.42 7.80
C PRO A 113 -8.58 -30.83 8.26
N PRO A 114 -9.07 -31.92 7.64
CA PRO A 114 -8.64 -33.26 8.00
C PRO A 114 -7.17 -33.49 7.64
N HIS A 115 -6.48 -34.23 8.52
CA HIS A 115 -5.11 -34.71 8.32
C HIS A 115 -4.93 -35.32 6.93
N HIS A 116 -4.03 -34.73 6.14
CA HIS A 116 -3.72 -35.17 4.78
C HIS A 116 -2.93 -36.49 4.82
N GLN A 117 -3.62 -37.63 4.72
CA GLN A 117 -3.01 -38.84 4.16
C GLN A 117 -3.05 -38.70 2.64
N GLN A 118 -1.87 -38.60 2.04
CA GLN A 118 -1.70 -38.63 0.59
C GLN A 118 -2.13 -40.00 0.07
N THR A 119 -3.25 -40.04 -0.64
CA THR A 119 -3.56 -41.14 -1.53
C THR A 119 -3.42 -40.62 -2.96
N GLN A 120 -2.39 -41.12 -3.64
CA GLN A 120 -2.19 -40.90 -5.07
C GLN A 120 -3.38 -41.50 -5.81
N GLN A 121 -4.03 -40.74 -6.69
CA GLN A 121 -4.97 -41.33 -7.63
C GLN A 121 -4.78 -40.75 -9.02
N GLU A 122 -4.60 -41.69 -9.94
CA GLU A 122 -4.17 -41.56 -11.32
C GLU A 122 -5.21 -40.84 -12.20
N ARG A 123 -4.71 -40.22 -13.28
CA ARG A 123 -5.54 -39.64 -14.33
C ARG A 123 -6.43 -40.70 -14.98
N VAL A 124 -7.68 -40.33 -15.24
CA VAL A 124 -8.43 -40.86 -16.36
C VAL A 124 -8.96 -39.67 -17.17
N ASP A 125 -8.51 -39.61 -18.42
CA ASP A 125 -9.07 -38.80 -19.50
C ASP A 125 -10.45 -39.32 -19.87
N GLU A 126 -11.47 -38.46 -19.94
CA GLU A 126 -12.51 -38.60 -20.97
C GLU A 126 -13.30 -37.29 -21.16
N CYS A 127 -13.13 -36.72 -22.34
CA CYS A 127 -14.02 -35.72 -22.93
C CYS A 127 -15.31 -36.41 -23.39
N ASP A 128 -16.49 -35.81 -23.14
CA ASP A 128 -17.47 -35.58 -24.20
C ASP A 128 -18.74 -34.82 -23.74
N TRP A 129 -18.95 -33.68 -24.42
CA TRP A 129 -20.21 -33.16 -24.99
C TRP A 129 -21.37 -32.54 -24.17
N VAL A 130 -21.64 -31.28 -24.59
CA VAL A 130 -22.94 -30.64 -24.91
C VAL A 130 -23.59 -29.72 -23.87
N MET A 131 -23.71 -28.44 -24.26
CA MET A 131 -24.62 -27.43 -23.71
C MET A 131 -26.00 -27.56 -24.37
N PRO A 132 -27.09 -27.30 -23.62
CA PRO A 132 -28.15 -26.47 -24.19
C PRO A 132 -28.49 -25.22 -23.37
N THR A 133 -28.91 -24.25 -24.17
CA THR A 133 -29.31 -22.86 -23.97
C THR A 133 -30.58 -22.64 -23.11
N ASN A 134 -30.58 -21.52 -22.38
CA ASN A 134 -31.72 -20.74 -21.85
C ASN A 134 -32.72 -21.44 -20.90
N PHE A 135 -32.76 -21.02 -19.63
CA PHE A 135 -33.91 -20.27 -19.07
C PHE A 135 -33.57 -19.65 -17.70
N ALA A 136 -34.31 -18.60 -17.37
CA ALA A 136 -34.04 -17.61 -16.34
C ALA A 136 -34.32 -18.05 -14.88
N PHE A 137 -33.58 -17.41 -13.97
CA PHE A 137 -34.00 -16.82 -12.69
C PHE A 137 -35.15 -17.49 -11.91
N ILE A 138 -34.83 -18.25 -10.84
CA ILE A 138 -35.62 -18.46 -9.60
C ILE A 138 -34.59 -18.78 -8.49
N SER A 139 -34.34 -17.92 -7.49
CA SER A 139 -34.98 -17.80 -6.17
C SER A 139 -35.14 -19.11 -5.36
N TYR A 140 -34.50 -19.14 -4.18
CA TYR A 140 -34.78 -19.95 -2.98
C TYR A 140 -35.27 -21.42 -3.08
N SER A 141 -34.47 -22.27 -2.41
CA SER A 141 -34.76 -23.56 -1.76
C SER A 141 -34.62 -24.88 -2.56
N GLU A 142 -34.02 -25.85 -1.85
CA GLU A 142 -33.87 -27.30 -2.11
C GLU A 142 -32.68 -27.75 -2.97
N PHE A 143 -31.48 -27.79 -2.36
CA PHE A 143 -30.42 -28.70 -2.79
C PHE A 143 -30.38 -29.94 -1.89
N ARG A 144 -30.53 -31.11 -2.53
CA ARG A 144 -30.31 -32.43 -1.94
C ARG A 144 -28.92 -32.53 -1.33
N PRO A 145 -28.75 -33.19 -0.16
CA PRO A 145 -27.43 -33.45 0.38
C PRO A 145 -26.78 -34.58 -0.43
N SER A 146 -25.78 -34.24 -1.25
CA SER A 146 -24.79 -35.21 -1.69
C SER A 146 -23.79 -35.40 -0.55
N ASN A 147 -23.60 -36.65 -0.11
CA ASN A 147 -22.68 -37.03 0.97
C ASN A 147 -21.22 -36.97 0.47
N ASP A 148 -20.73 -35.76 0.22
CA ASP A 148 -19.32 -35.48 -0.06
C ASP A 148 -18.75 -34.62 1.07
N PRO A 149 -17.72 -35.06 1.83
CA PRO A 149 -17.27 -34.38 3.05
C PRO A 149 -16.48 -33.08 2.79
N PHE A 150 -16.35 -32.65 1.54
CA PHE A 150 -15.69 -31.39 1.20
C PHE A 150 -16.70 -30.26 1.07
N VAL A 151 -17.17 -29.75 2.22
CA VAL A 151 -17.78 -28.42 2.25
C VAL A 151 -16.66 -27.41 2.10
N ILE A 152 -16.28 -27.11 0.86
CA ILE A 152 -15.72 -25.79 0.56
C ILE A 152 -16.89 -24.85 0.82
N ILE A 153 -16.92 -24.26 2.03
CA ILE A 153 -17.73 -23.07 2.27
C ILE A 153 -17.15 -22.04 1.29
N SER A 154 -17.76 -21.94 0.11
CA SER A 154 -17.55 -20.80 -0.76
C SER A 154 -17.91 -19.59 0.10
N PRO A 155 -16.97 -18.70 0.44
CA PRO A 155 -17.27 -17.59 1.33
C PRO A 155 -18.39 -16.81 0.65
N ALA A 156 -19.55 -16.78 1.29
CA ALA A 156 -20.75 -16.16 0.78
C ALA A 156 -20.43 -14.75 0.28
N GLY A 157 -20.39 -14.55 -1.04
CA GLY A 157 -20.31 -13.23 -1.68
C GLY A 157 -19.18 -12.29 -1.21
N GLY A 158 -18.06 -12.80 -0.70
CA GLY A 158 -16.92 -11.98 -0.28
C GLY A 158 -16.24 -11.35 -1.50
N HIS A 159 -16.04 -10.02 -1.50
CA HIS A 159 -15.26 -9.37 -2.56
C HIS A 159 -13.82 -9.86 -2.46
N SER A 160 -13.36 -10.67 -3.42
CA SER A 160 -11.98 -11.17 -3.43
C SER A 160 -10.99 -9.99 -3.39
N ARG A 161 -10.27 -9.84 -2.28
CA ARG A 161 -9.23 -8.83 -2.13
C ARG A 161 -8.00 -9.25 -2.92
N TYR A 162 -7.48 -8.34 -3.72
CA TYR A 162 -6.26 -8.56 -4.49
C TYR A 162 -5.02 -8.46 -3.60
N GLN A 163 -4.01 -9.26 -3.92
CA GLN A 163 -2.69 -9.11 -3.35
C GLN A 163 -1.92 -7.98 -4.02
N CYS A 164 -1.06 -7.31 -3.25
CA CYS A 164 0.01 -6.51 -3.84
C CYS A 164 1.02 -7.44 -4.53
N PRO A 165 1.42 -7.19 -5.80
CA PRO A 165 2.43 -7.99 -6.49
C PRO A 165 3.75 -8.12 -5.73
N PHE A 166 4.18 -7.07 -5.02
CA PHE A 166 5.41 -7.09 -4.24
C PHE A 166 5.29 -7.97 -3.00
N HIS A 167 4.17 -7.89 -2.27
CA HIS A 167 3.85 -8.81 -1.19
C HIS A 167 3.78 -10.26 -1.69
N ALA A 168 3.07 -10.51 -2.79
CA ALA A 168 2.98 -11.85 -3.36
C ALA A 168 4.35 -12.43 -3.77
N SER A 169 5.30 -11.58 -4.18
CA SER A 169 6.66 -12.01 -4.53
C SER A 169 7.57 -12.25 -3.32
N ASN A 170 7.40 -11.48 -2.24
CA ASN A 170 8.19 -11.58 -1.02
C ASN A 170 7.36 -11.06 0.17
N PRO A 171 6.59 -11.94 0.82
CA PRO A 171 5.68 -11.56 1.90
C PRO A 171 6.41 -10.87 3.06
N ASN A 172 7.58 -11.37 3.44
CA ASN A 172 8.36 -10.85 4.57
C ASN A 172 8.85 -9.41 4.34
N LYS A 173 9.28 -9.08 3.12
CA LYS A 173 9.80 -7.74 2.81
C LYS A 173 8.69 -6.70 2.67
N TYR A 174 7.49 -7.13 2.27
CA TYR A 174 6.39 -6.24 1.88
C TYR A 174 5.12 -6.46 2.71
N SER A 175 5.27 -6.94 3.96
CA SER A 175 4.17 -7.16 4.91
C SER A 175 3.34 -5.89 5.15
N ALA A 176 3.98 -4.71 5.16
CA ALA A 176 3.29 -3.43 5.25
C ALA A 176 2.23 -3.23 4.15
N CYS A 177 2.43 -3.79 2.94
CA CYS A 177 1.42 -3.72 1.88
C CYS A 177 0.16 -4.50 2.24
N LEU A 178 0.31 -5.62 2.94
CA LEU A 178 -0.81 -6.43 3.42
C LEU A 178 -1.54 -5.73 4.58
N ILE A 179 -0.82 -5.08 5.48
CA ILE A 179 -1.37 -4.37 6.65
C ILE A 179 -2.08 -3.07 6.23
N ASP A 180 -1.38 -2.20 5.51
CA ASP A 180 -1.81 -0.81 5.26
C ASP A 180 -2.82 -0.63 4.14
N HIS A 181 -2.98 -1.63 3.26
CA HIS A 181 -3.74 -1.45 2.02
C HIS A 181 -4.73 -2.58 1.77
N GLU A 182 -5.94 -2.18 1.37
CA GLU A 182 -6.95 -3.06 0.81
C GLU A 182 -7.14 -2.80 -0.68
N LEU A 183 -6.92 -3.82 -1.49
CA LEU A 183 -6.97 -3.72 -2.95
C LEU A 183 -8.21 -4.46 -3.46
N HIS A 184 -9.25 -3.71 -3.83
CA HIS A 184 -10.56 -4.26 -4.25
C HIS A 184 -10.71 -4.39 -5.78
N SER A 185 -9.75 -3.87 -6.55
CA SER A 185 -9.80 -3.92 -8.02
C SER A 185 -8.41 -3.81 -8.65
N ILE A 186 -8.25 -4.24 -9.90
CA ILE A 186 -7.02 -4.04 -10.68
C ILE A 186 -6.59 -2.58 -10.73
N LYS A 187 -7.54 -1.64 -10.83
CA LYS A 187 -7.26 -0.20 -10.78
C LYS A 187 -6.61 0.20 -9.44
N SER A 188 -7.13 -0.31 -8.32
CA SER A 188 -6.55 -0.06 -7.00
C SER A 188 -5.15 -0.67 -6.86
N VAL A 189 -4.90 -1.87 -7.39
CA VAL A 189 -3.58 -2.50 -7.38
C VAL A 189 -2.58 -1.68 -8.20
N LYS A 190 -2.95 -1.28 -9.43
CA LYS A 190 -2.12 -0.41 -10.28
C LYS A 190 -1.76 0.90 -9.57
N ARG A 191 -2.74 1.55 -8.94
CA ARG A 191 -2.53 2.79 -8.17
C ARG A 191 -1.58 2.56 -7.00
N HIS A 192 -1.80 1.50 -6.22
CA HIS A 192 -0.95 1.13 -5.09
C HIS A 192 0.51 0.90 -5.54
N VAL A 193 0.72 0.07 -6.57
CA VAL A 193 2.06 -0.20 -7.12
C VAL A 193 2.75 1.09 -7.58
N LYS A 194 2.04 1.98 -8.28
CA LYS A 194 2.59 3.26 -8.75
C LYS A 194 2.98 4.22 -7.61
N ARG A 195 2.26 4.20 -6.49
CA ARG A 195 2.48 5.12 -5.35
C ARG A 195 3.51 4.59 -4.37
N HIS A 196 3.47 3.29 -4.05
CA HIS A 196 4.24 2.70 -2.95
C HIS A 196 5.45 1.87 -3.42
N HIS A 197 5.51 1.50 -4.70
CA HIS A 197 6.59 0.68 -5.25
C HIS A 197 7.31 1.34 -6.43
N ALA A 198 7.27 2.67 -6.53
CA ALA A 198 8.12 3.39 -7.49
C ALA A 198 9.59 3.26 -7.07
N ARG A 199 10.46 2.89 -8.01
CA ARG A 199 11.90 2.84 -7.73
C ARG A 199 12.40 4.24 -7.37
N PRO A 200 13.09 4.42 -6.23
CA PRO A 200 13.65 5.72 -5.87
C PRO A 200 14.75 6.11 -6.85
N PRO A 201 14.97 7.42 -7.11
CA PRO A 201 16.15 7.90 -7.83
C PRO A 201 17.43 7.38 -7.19
N TYR A 202 18.37 6.88 -7.99
CA TYR A 202 19.61 6.29 -7.49
C TYR A 202 20.80 6.57 -8.40
N CYS A 203 21.99 6.60 -7.80
CA CYS A 203 23.23 6.80 -8.53
C CYS A 203 23.67 5.48 -9.20
N PRO A 204 23.96 5.44 -10.51
CA PRO A 204 24.43 4.22 -11.18
C PRO A 204 25.88 3.87 -10.83
N ARG A 205 26.63 4.76 -10.17
CA ARG A 205 28.01 4.51 -9.76
C ARG A 205 28.12 3.89 -8.37
N CYS A 206 27.38 4.42 -7.40
CA CYS A 206 27.48 3.98 -6.00
C CYS A 206 26.19 3.38 -5.43
N SER A 207 25.14 3.21 -6.25
CA SER A 207 23.83 2.68 -5.84
C SER A 207 23.09 3.43 -4.73
N LYS A 208 23.61 4.57 -4.26
CA LYS A 208 22.94 5.42 -3.28
C LYS A 208 21.57 5.87 -3.82
N THR A 209 20.54 5.74 -2.99
CA THR A 209 19.18 6.22 -3.29
C THR A 209 18.96 7.64 -2.76
N PHE A 210 18.02 8.36 -3.37
CA PHE A 210 17.71 9.74 -3.05
C PHE A 210 16.20 9.95 -3.00
N GLY A 211 15.76 10.88 -2.15
CA GLY A 211 14.33 11.21 -2.02
C GLY A 211 13.76 11.98 -3.21
N ASN A 212 14.61 12.53 -4.10
CA ASN A 212 14.16 13.17 -5.33
C ASN A 212 15.24 13.15 -6.41
N VAL A 213 14.82 13.36 -7.66
CA VAL A 213 15.66 13.32 -8.86
C VAL A 213 16.75 14.40 -8.78
N SER A 214 16.42 15.64 -8.40
CA SER A 214 17.39 16.74 -8.34
C SER A 214 18.58 16.48 -7.39
N LYS A 215 18.34 15.85 -6.23
CA LYS A 215 19.42 15.45 -5.30
C LYS A 215 20.30 14.35 -5.91
N CYS A 216 19.68 13.41 -6.63
CA CYS A 216 20.40 12.35 -7.33
C CYS A 216 21.27 12.93 -8.46
N ASP A 217 20.70 13.80 -9.29
CA ASP A 217 21.40 14.43 -10.41
C ASP A 217 22.60 15.25 -9.93
N ARG A 218 22.40 16.08 -8.89
CA ARG A 218 23.50 16.82 -8.27
C ARG A 218 24.61 15.88 -7.81
N HIS A 219 24.26 14.79 -7.13
CA HIS A 219 25.24 13.80 -6.69
C HIS A 219 26.00 13.15 -7.85
N ILE A 220 25.29 12.81 -8.95
CA ILE A 220 25.90 12.24 -10.15
C ILE A 220 26.85 13.24 -10.81
N LEU A 221 26.45 14.51 -10.91
CA LEU A 221 27.23 15.60 -11.52
C LEU A 221 28.47 15.95 -10.70
N GLU A 222 28.40 15.91 -9.37
CA GLU A 222 29.56 16.13 -8.49
C GLU A 222 30.65 15.08 -8.70
N LYS A 223 30.29 13.85 -9.12
CA LYS A 223 31.20 12.74 -9.41
C LYS A 223 32.14 12.33 -8.26
N ARG A 224 31.87 12.78 -7.03
CA ARG A 224 32.69 12.53 -5.82
C ARG A 224 32.49 11.14 -5.21
N CYS A 225 31.48 10.38 -5.63
CA CYS A 225 31.25 9.03 -5.13
C CYS A 225 32.20 8.00 -5.73
N ARG A 226 32.49 6.96 -4.96
CA ARG A 226 33.25 5.79 -5.42
C ARG A 226 32.34 4.89 -6.24
N THR A 227 32.89 4.30 -7.30
CA THR A 227 32.17 3.31 -8.09
C THR A 227 32.15 1.98 -7.32
N GLU A 228 30.97 1.40 -7.16
CA GLU A 228 30.72 0.13 -6.46
C GLU A 228 29.95 -0.83 -7.38
N SER A 229 29.79 -2.08 -6.94
CA SER A 229 28.92 -3.04 -7.63
C SER A 229 27.49 -2.48 -7.71
N LEU A 230 26.93 -2.39 -8.92
CA LEU A 230 25.59 -1.87 -9.11
C LEU A 230 24.55 -2.76 -8.42
N ARG A 231 23.94 -2.22 -7.37
CA ARG A 231 22.73 -2.74 -6.74
C ARG A 231 21.56 -1.88 -7.19
N ILE A 232 20.66 -2.46 -7.96
CA ILE A 232 19.45 -1.77 -8.43
C ILE A 232 18.44 -1.77 -7.28
N PRO A 233 17.96 -0.61 -6.82
CA PRO A 233 16.93 -0.56 -5.79
C PRO A 233 15.64 -1.23 -6.26
N ASP A 234 14.93 -1.84 -5.32
CA ASP A 234 13.60 -2.39 -5.55
C ASP A 234 12.61 -1.35 -6.09
N GLY A 235 11.55 -1.88 -6.71
CA GLY A 235 10.46 -1.08 -7.26
C GLY A 235 10.45 -1.05 -8.78
N ILE A 236 9.35 -0.52 -9.31
CA ILE A 236 9.12 -0.37 -10.75
C ILE A 236 9.88 0.83 -11.30
N ASN A 237 10.53 0.65 -12.44
CA ASN A 237 11.14 1.73 -13.19
C ASN A 237 10.11 2.51 -14.04
N PHE A 238 10.56 3.59 -14.69
CA PHE A 238 9.71 4.43 -15.54
C PHE A 238 9.01 3.65 -16.66
N TYR A 239 9.72 2.74 -17.34
CA TYR A 239 9.16 1.93 -18.43
C TYR A 239 8.09 0.96 -17.94
N GLN A 240 8.32 0.29 -16.80
CA GLN A 240 7.34 -0.59 -16.17
C GLN A 240 6.11 0.21 -15.72
N ARG A 241 6.30 1.39 -15.11
CA ARG A 241 5.21 2.30 -14.74
C ARG A 241 4.34 2.68 -15.94
N GLY A 242 4.96 2.99 -17.07
CA GLY A 242 4.27 3.27 -18.32
C GLY A 242 3.46 2.08 -18.84
N LYS A 243 4.04 0.87 -18.82
CA LYS A 243 3.35 -0.36 -19.22
C LYS A 243 2.15 -0.69 -18.32
N ILE A 244 2.29 -0.55 -17.01
CA ILE A 244 1.21 -0.80 -16.04
C ILE A 244 0.06 0.21 -16.20
N SER A 245 0.37 1.45 -16.60
CA SER A 245 -0.62 2.52 -16.78
C SER A 245 -1.48 2.36 -18.04
N LYS A 246 -1.09 1.47 -18.96
CA LYS A 246 -1.91 1.18 -20.14
C LYS A 246 -3.27 0.63 -19.72
N LYS A 247 -4.31 1.03 -20.44
CA LYS A 247 -5.67 0.51 -20.26
C LYS A 247 -5.66 -1.00 -20.54
N ASP A 248 -6.29 -1.76 -19.64
CA ASP A 248 -6.41 -3.20 -19.82
C ASP A 248 -7.37 -3.52 -20.96
N ASN A 249 -7.16 -4.67 -21.61
CA ASN A 249 -8.15 -5.21 -22.53
C ASN A 249 -9.41 -5.58 -21.72
N PRO A 250 -10.57 -4.99 -22.01
CA PRO A 250 -11.82 -5.27 -21.29
C PRO A 250 -12.25 -6.75 -21.39
N GLN A 251 -11.79 -7.49 -22.40
CA GLN A 251 -12.10 -8.91 -22.59
C GLN A 251 -11.30 -9.86 -21.67
N LEU A 252 -10.26 -9.37 -20.99
CA LEU A 252 -9.50 -10.19 -20.05
C LEU A 252 -10.22 -10.24 -18.70
N SER A 253 -10.17 -11.41 -18.07
CA SER A 253 -10.52 -11.56 -16.66
C SER A 253 -9.56 -10.73 -15.79
N ASP A 254 -9.99 -10.38 -14.58
CA ASP A 254 -9.16 -9.57 -13.70
C ASP A 254 -7.92 -10.34 -13.21
N GLU A 255 -8.02 -11.66 -13.02
CA GLU A 255 -6.89 -12.54 -12.73
C GLU A 255 -5.82 -12.41 -13.84
N ARG A 256 -6.22 -12.53 -15.11
CA ARG A 256 -5.30 -12.40 -16.24
C ARG A 256 -4.72 -10.98 -16.35
N ARG A 257 -5.47 -9.94 -15.99
CA ARG A 257 -4.95 -8.56 -15.93
C ARG A 257 -3.91 -8.42 -14.82
N TRP A 258 -4.16 -9.01 -13.65
CA TRP A 258 -3.22 -9.03 -12.53
C TRP A 258 -1.94 -9.79 -12.89
N GLU A 259 -2.05 -10.99 -13.46
CA GLU A 259 -0.90 -11.80 -13.92
C GLU A 259 -0.03 -11.04 -14.93
N ARG A 260 -0.65 -10.35 -15.90
CA ARG A 260 0.08 -9.53 -16.88
C ARG A 260 0.85 -8.40 -16.20
N MET A 261 0.23 -7.72 -15.24
CA MET A 261 0.90 -6.70 -14.45
C MET A 261 2.05 -7.30 -13.62
N TYR A 262 1.84 -8.45 -12.98
CA TYR A 262 2.88 -9.16 -12.23
C TYR A 262 4.10 -9.46 -13.11
N LYS A 263 3.90 -10.01 -14.31
CA LYS A 263 4.98 -10.29 -15.28
C LYS A 263 5.68 -9.02 -15.80
N ILE A 264 4.99 -7.88 -15.84
CA ILE A 264 5.65 -6.60 -16.15
C ILE A 264 6.57 -6.16 -15.01
N ILE A 265 6.14 -6.35 -13.76
CA ILE A 265 6.89 -5.97 -12.56
C ILE A 265 8.09 -6.90 -12.36
N PHE A 266 7.89 -8.21 -12.52
CA PHE A 266 8.86 -9.27 -12.32
C PHE A 266 9.04 -10.12 -13.59
N PRO A 267 9.72 -9.59 -14.62
CA PRO A 267 9.87 -10.28 -15.91
C PRO A 267 10.67 -11.59 -15.84
N GLY A 268 11.46 -11.81 -14.78
CA GLY A 268 12.23 -13.03 -14.55
C GLY A 268 11.59 -14.01 -13.56
N ALA A 269 10.35 -13.79 -13.12
CA ALA A 269 9.68 -14.72 -12.21
C ALA A 269 9.29 -16.02 -12.93
N GLU A 270 9.64 -17.16 -12.33
CA GLU A 270 9.34 -18.50 -12.88
C GLU A 270 7.86 -18.87 -12.75
N SER A 271 7.22 -18.41 -11.68
CA SER A 271 5.80 -18.62 -11.40
C SER A 271 5.08 -17.31 -11.11
N CYS A 272 3.76 -17.33 -11.32
CA CYS A 272 2.87 -16.24 -10.94
C CYS A 272 2.05 -16.71 -9.73
N PRO A 273 2.13 -16.03 -8.58
CA PRO A 273 1.31 -16.37 -7.42
C PRO A 273 -0.17 -16.02 -7.68
N SER A 274 -1.04 -16.50 -6.77
CA SER A 274 -2.46 -16.16 -6.82
C SER A 274 -2.64 -14.63 -6.74
N PRO A 275 -3.53 -14.04 -7.55
CA PRO A 275 -3.85 -12.62 -7.48
C PRO A 275 -4.64 -12.25 -6.22
N TYR A 276 -5.19 -13.21 -5.48
CA TYR A 276 -6.12 -12.99 -4.36
C TYR A 276 -5.53 -13.37 -3.00
N LEU A 277 -6.00 -12.72 -1.95
CA LEU A 277 -5.71 -13.07 -0.56
C LEU A 277 -6.51 -14.31 -0.12
N ASP A 278 -6.24 -15.45 -0.75
CA ASP A 278 -7.01 -16.69 -0.67
C ASP A 278 -6.38 -17.79 0.18
N SER A 279 -5.17 -17.57 0.70
CA SER A 279 -4.40 -18.56 1.45
C SER A 279 -3.51 -17.94 2.53
N GLY A 280 -3.13 -18.75 3.53
CA GLY A 280 -2.21 -18.40 4.60
C GLY A 280 -2.59 -17.11 5.34
N VAL A 281 -1.58 -16.30 5.68
CA VAL A 281 -1.75 -14.99 6.35
C VAL A 281 -2.62 -14.03 5.55
N GLY A 282 -2.59 -14.12 4.21
CA GLY A 282 -3.42 -13.27 3.35
C GLY A 282 -4.91 -13.51 3.58
N LEU A 283 -5.31 -14.79 3.62
CA LEU A 283 -6.69 -15.19 3.94
C LEU A 283 -7.08 -14.75 5.35
N ALA A 284 -6.23 -14.99 6.35
CA ALA A 284 -6.48 -14.58 7.72
C ALA A 284 -6.72 -13.07 7.84
N VAL A 285 -5.90 -12.24 7.17
CA VAL A 285 -6.09 -10.79 7.10
C VAL A 285 -7.38 -10.41 6.37
N SER A 286 -7.73 -11.11 5.28
CA SER A 286 -8.99 -10.88 4.58
C SER A 286 -10.19 -11.14 5.51
N MET A 287 -10.18 -12.26 6.23
CA MET A 287 -11.23 -12.61 7.20
C MET A 287 -11.28 -11.63 8.37
N ALA A 288 -10.13 -11.19 8.90
CA ALA A 288 -10.07 -10.20 9.97
C ALA A 288 -10.70 -8.86 9.55
N ARG A 289 -10.48 -8.43 8.30
CA ARG A 289 -11.11 -7.24 7.73
C ARG A 289 -12.62 -7.41 7.58
N ASP A 290 -13.08 -8.58 7.15
CA ASP A 290 -14.50 -8.88 7.04
C ASP A 290 -15.19 -8.89 8.41
N PHE A 291 -14.57 -9.54 9.40
CA PHE A 291 -15.01 -9.51 10.80
C PHE A 291 -15.14 -8.07 11.31
N TRP A 292 -14.09 -7.25 11.14
CA TRP A 292 -14.10 -5.89 11.67
C TRP A 292 -15.11 -4.98 10.96
N ARG A 293 -15.33 -5.17 9.65
CA ARG A 293 -16.39 -4.48 8.90
C ARG A 293 -17.79 -4.89 9.36
N MET A 294 -17.98 -6.15 9.72
CA MET A 294 -19.27 -6.69 10.13
C MET A 294 -19.63 -6.31 11.57
N ARG A 295 -18.67 -6.45 12.50
CA ARG A 295 -18.93 -6.35 13.95
C ARG A 295 -18.15 -5.25 14.67
N GLY A 296 -17.16 -4.60 14.05
CA GLY A 296 -16.25 -3.69 14.74
C GLY A 296 -16.95 -2.53 15.46
N THR A 297 -18.02 -1.98 14.88
CA THR A 297 -18.82 -0.92 15.52
C THR A 297 -19.59 -1.42 16.74
N GLU A 298 -20.10 -2.64 16.70
CA GLU A 298 -20.80 -3.30 17.81
C GLU A 298 -19.82 -3.60 18.94
N VAL A 299 -18.66 -4.16 18.60
CA VAL A 299 -17.57 -4.46 19.55
C VAL A 299 -17.12 -3.20 20.30
N ILE A 300 -16.93 -2.08 19.59
CA ILE A 300 -16.62 -0.79 20.24
C ILE A 300 -17.75 -0.34 21.15
N SER A 301 -19.00 -0.42 20.67
CA SER A 301 -20.16 0.08 21.41
C SER A 301 -20.40 -0.71 22.70
N GLU A 302 -20.32 -2.03 22.65
CA GLU A 302 -20.41 -2.93 23.82
C GLU A 302 -19.29 -2.65 24.83
N PHE A 303 -18.06 -2.50 24.35
CA PHE A 303 -16.90 -2.19 25.18
C PHE A 303 -17.07 -0.86 25.93
N LEU A 304 -17.49 0.20 25.23
CA LEU A 304 -17.70 1.52 25.83
C LEU A 304 -18.86 1.52 26.83
N ALA A 305 -19.94 0.78 26.55
CA ALA A 305 -21.09 0.65 27.44
C ALA A 305 -20.75 -0.10 28.73
N GLY A 306 -19.96 -1.17 28.65
CA GLY A 306 -19.64 -2.02 29.80
C GLY A 306 -18.68 -1.38 30.83
N GLN A 307 -17.96 -0.33 30.46
CA GLN A 307 -16.86 0.22 31.26
C GLN A 307 -17.12 1.65 31.78
N ASN A 308 -18.34 2.16 31.62
CA ASN A 308 -18.74 3.51 32.04
C ASN A 308 -17.82 4.63 31.48
N TRP A 309 -17.28 4.42 30.27
CA TRP A 309 -16.39 5.38 29.61
C TRP A 309 -17.18 6.60 29.19
N GLN A 310 -16.72 7.78 29.60
CA GLN A 310 -17.28 9.04 29.11
C GLN A 310 -17.06 9.12 27.59
N PRO A 311 -18.10 9.40 26.79
CA PRO A 311 -17.94 9.58 25.35
C PRO A 311 -16.89 10.65 25.09
N PHE A 312 -15.79 10.32 24.40
CA PHE A 312 -14.73 11.28 24.06
C PHE A 312 -15.13 12.25 22.92
N GLY A 313 -16.43 12.51 22.78
CA GLY A 313 -17.08 13.21 21.66
C GLY A 313 -17.62 12.22 20.61
N GLN A 314 -18.82 12.45 20.10
CA GLN A 314 -19.35 11.71 18.94
C GLN A 314 -18.66 12.17 17.65
N GLY A 315 -18.67 11.32 16.62
CA GLY A 315 -18.08 11.62 15.30
C GLY A 315 -16.65 11.09 15.16
N ASP A 316 -15.71 11.97 14.78
CA ASP A 316 -14.36 11.60 14.32
C ASP A 316 -13.56 10.74 15.30
N ALA A 317 -13.80 10.85 16.61
CA ALA A 317 -13.08 10.08 17.61
C ALA A 317 -13.43 8.58 17.60
N HIS A 318 -14.71 8.22 17.35
CA HIS A 318 -15.12 6.83 17.20
C HIS A 318 -14.49 6.25 15.93
N THR A 319 -14.51 7.00 14.82
CA THR A 319 -13.87 6.57 13.57
C THR A 319 -12.38 6.35 13.74
N VAL A 320 -11.67 7.25 14.43
CA VAL A 320 -10.23 7.08 14.69
C VAL A 320 -9.96 5.86 15.56
N LEU A 321 -10.75 5.61 16.61
CA LEU A 321 -10.61 4.41 17.42
C LEU A 321 -10.87 3.14 16.61
N TYR A 322 -11.92 3.12 15.77
CA TYR A 322 -12.26 2.02 14.88
C TYR A 322 -11.10 1.67 13.95
N GLU A 323 -10.52 2.67 13.28
CA GLU A 323 -9.42 2.49 12.34
C GLU A 323 -8.13 2.07 13.05
N LEU A 324 -7.85 2.61 14.23
CA LEU A 324 -6.67 2.22 15.03
C LEU A 324 -6.73 0.77 15.47
N VAL A 325 -7.88 0.32 15.97
CA VAL A 325 -8.05 -1.06 16.42
C VAL A 325 -8.04 -2.02 15.23
N MET A 326 -8.65 -1.64 14.10
CA MET A 326 -8.55 -2.41 12.85
C MET A 326 -7.09 -2.61 12.44
N PHE A 327 -6.31 -1.53 12.42
CA PHE A 327 -4.91 -1.55 12.03
C PHE A 327 -4.08 -2.45 12.94
N ASP A 328 -4.26 -2.34 14.26
CA ASP A 328 -3.54 -3.17 15.23
C ASP A 328 -3.93 -4.64 15.14
N LEU A 329 -5.22 -4.92 14.99
CA LEU A 329 -5.73 -6.27 14.85
C LEU A 329 -5.11 -6.96 13.63
N ILE A 330 -5.08 -6.27 12.48
CA ILE A 330 -4.43 -6.76 11.27
C ILE A 330 -2.93 -6.94 11.47
N SER A 331 -2.27 -5.98 12.16
CA SER A 331 -0.83 -6.06 12.43
C SER A 331 -0.50 -7.29 13.28
N GLN A 332 -1.26 -7.56 14.34
CA GLN A 332 -1.12 -8.77 15.17
C GLN A 332 -1.28 -10.05 14.35
N VAL A 333 -2.30 -10.12 13.48
CA VAL A 333 -2.50 -11.29 12.59
C VAL A 333 -1.31 -11.52 11.66
N VAL A 334 -0.65 -10.46 11.19
CA VAL A 334 0.53 -10.56 10.31
C VAL A 334 1.81 -10.90 11.07
N GLU A 335 1.98 -10.41 12.29
CA GLU A 335 3.17 -10.66 13.12
C GLU A 335 3.22 -12.09 13.70
N GLU A 336 2.06 -12.73 13.85
CA GLU A 336 1.93 -14.11 14.37
C GLU A 336 2.13 -15.20 13.30
N ALA A 337 2.14 -14.84 12.02
CA ALA A 337 2.29 -15.74 10.88
C ALA A 337 3.75 -15.96 10.48
#